data_AF-A0A2E5DXF0-F1
#
_entry.id   AF-A0A2E5DXF0-F1
#
_cell.length_a   1.000
_cell.length_b   1.000
_cell.length_c   1.000
_cell.angle_alpha   90.00
_cell.angle_beta   90.00
_cell.angle_gamma   90.00
#
_symmetry.space_group_name_H-M   'P 1'
#
loop_
_entity.id
_entity.type
_entity.pdbx_description
1 polymer ?
#
loop_
_entity_poly.entity_id
_entity_poly.type
_entity_poly.pdbx_seq_one_letter_code
_entity_poly.pdbx_strand_id
1 'polypeptide(L)'
;MQIWIPARHSKDTVVRALKMWQPTKILFHNVVQDYINSRFPCMFGDQKPLYIDIKDNMITILDEPTCVICQSQGLTFQTLPCGHHFHRACLQRWLLKNPTCPLCRAPSFL
;
A
#
# COMPACT_ATOMS: atom_id res chain seq x y z
N MET A 1 0.95 -5.23 1.80
CA MET A 1 2.17 -4.41 1.58
C MET A 1 2.04 -3.66 0.24
N GLN A 2 2.98 -2.77 -0.11
CA GLN A 2 2.95 -2.04 -1.40
C GLN A 2 4.22 -2.27 -2.21
N ILE A 3 4.09 -2.36 -3.53
CA ILE A 3 5.20 -2.33 -4.51
C ILE A 3 5.06 -1.10 -5.40
N TRP A 4 6.16 -0.70 -6.05
CA TRP A 4 6.21 0.43 -6.96
C TRP A 4 6.19 -0.05 -8.40
N ILE A 5 5.22 0.44 -9.17
CA ILE A 5 5.05 0.12 -10.59
C ILE A 5 5.21 1.40 -11.42
N PRO A 6 5.68 1.34 -12.67
CA PRO A 6 5.83 2.55 -13.49
C PRO A 6 4.47 3.22 -13.74
N ALA A 7 4.40 4.54 -13.59
CA ALA A 7 3.13 5.26 -13.69
C ALA A 7 2.52 5.18 -15.10
N ARG A 8 3.38 5.13 -16.13
CA ARG A 8 3.03 4.96 -17.55
C ARG A 8 2.33 3.65 -17.90
N HIS A 9 2.42 2.60 -17.06
CA HIS A 9 1.74 1.34 -17.30
C HIS A 9 0.44 1.26 -16.50
N SER A 10 -0.62 0.72 -17.11
CA SER A 10 -1.88 0.49 -16.39
C SER A 10 -1.70 -0.59 -15.32
N LYS A 11 -2.50 -0.54 -14.26
CA LYS A 11 -2.48 -1.57 -13.22
C LYS A 11 -2.75 -2.95 -13.83
N ASP A 12 -3.71 -3.06 -14.73
CA ASP A 12 -4.05 -4.31 -15.43
C ASP A 12 -2.87 -4.93 -16.17
N THR A 13 -2.03 -4.10 -16.82
CA THR A 13 -0.84 -4.58 -17.55
C THR A 13 0.13 -5.27 -16.59
N VAL A 14 0.38 -4.64 -15.44
CA VAL A 14 1.30 -5.17 -14.43
C VAL A 14 0.71 -6.39 -13.74
N VAL A 15 -0.59 -6.37 -13.42
CA VAL A 15 -1.29 -7.51 -12.81
C VAL A 15 -1.27 -8.74 -13.72
N ARG A 16 -1.45 -8.57 -15.03
CA ARG A 16 -1.33 -9.69 -15.98
C ARG A 16 0.08 -10.29 -15.97
N ALA A 17 1.12 -9.46 -15.95
CA ALA A 17 2.50 -9.95 -15.87
C ALA A 17 2.76 -10.73 -14.57
N LEU A 18 2.32 -10.21 -13.42
CA LEU A 18 2.42 -10.91 -12.14
C LEU A 18 1.70 -12.25 -12.14
N LYS A 19 0.51 -12.34 -12.75
CA LYS A 19 -0.25 -13.60 -12.87
C LYS A 19 0.41 -14.63 -13.80
N MET A 20 1.11 -14.17 -14.84
CA MET A 20 1.83 -15.03 -15.77
C MET A 20 3.22 -15.44 -15.26
N TRP A 21 3.75 -14.75 -14.27
CA TRP A 21 5.06 -15.02 -13.73
C TRP A 21 5.05 -16.29 -12.89
N GLN A 22 5.95 -17.22 -13.23
CA GLN A 22 6.22 -18.43 -12.46
C GLN A 22 7.53 -18.24 -11.68
N PRO A 23 7.47 -17.83 -10.40
CA PRO A 23 8.67 -17.58 -9.61
C PRO A 23 9.38 -18.91 -9.28
N THR A 24 10.68 -18.97 -9.54
CA THR A 24 11.54 -20.10 -9.16
C THR A 24 12.06 -19.99 -7.72
N LYS A 25 11.77 -18.87 -7.06
CA LYS A 25 12.16 -18.56 -5.67
C LYS A 25 10.91 -18.35 -4.83
N ILE A 26 11.05 -18.52 -3.51
CA ILE A 26 10.02 -18.10 -2.55
C ILE A 26 9.75 -16.59 -2.74
N LEU A 27 8.48 -16.24 -2.79
CA LEU A 27 8.03 -14.88 -2.95
C LEU A 27 8.18 -14.09 -1.65
N PHE A 28 9.07 -13.10 -1.70
CA PHE A 28 9.16 -12.02 -0.74
C PHE A 28 8.91 -10.69 -1.43
N HIS A 29 8.59 -9.65 -0.66
CA HIS A 29 8.32 -8.31 -1.17
C HIS A 29 9.36 -7.81 -2.18
N ASN A 30 10.64 -7.92 -1.83
CA ASN A 30 11.75 -7.49 -2.67
C ASN A 30 11.86 -8.31 -3.96
N VAL A 31 11.60 -9.62 -3.92
CA VAL A 31 11.63 -10.48 -5.11
C VAL A 31 10.55 -10.05 -6.12
N VAL A 32 9.36 -9.71 -5.63
CA VAL A 32 8.28 -9.18 -6.48
C VAL A 32 8.66 -7.80 -7.03
N GLN A 33 9.20 -6.91 -6.20
CA GLN A 33 9.66 -5.59 -6.65
C GLN A 33 10.76 -5.68 -7.72
N ASP A 34 11.72 -6.59 -7.55
CA ASP A 34 12.80 -6.83 -8.51
C ASP A 34 12.28 -7.35 -9.84
N TYR A 35 11.31 -8.29 -9.81
CA TYR A 35 10.63 -8.75 -11.01
C TYR A 35 9.95 -7.60 -11.76
N ILE A 36 9.22 -6.74 -11.04
CA ILE A 36 8.58 -5.55 -11.64
C ILE A 36 9.61 -4.60 -12.24
N ASN A 37 10.69 -4.29 -11.51
CA ASN A 37 11.75 -3.40 -11.99
C ASN A 37 12.44 -3.96 -13.24
N SER A 38 12.65 -5.27 -13.31
CA SER A 38 13.24 -5.96 -14.47
C SER A 38 12.29 -5.99 -15.66
N ARG A 39 11.01 -6.30 -15.44
CA ARG A 39 10.01 -6.44 -16.51
C ARG A 39 9.55 -5.08 -17.05
N PHE A 40 9.50 -4.05 -16.21
CA PHE A 40 9.06 -2.71 -16.56
C PHE A 40 10.04 -1.63 -16.05
N PRO A 41 11.23 -1.49 -16.66
CA PRO A 41 12.24 -0.53 -16.19
C PRO A 41 11.76 0.92 -16.29
N CYS A 42 11.81 1.70 -15.22
CA CYS A 42 11.42 3.11 -15.25
C CYS A 42 12.41 4.00 -14.49
N MET A 43 12.36 5.31 -14.77
CA MET A 43 13.14 6.29 -14.04
C MET A 43 12.60 6.47 -12.62
N PHE A 44 13.48 6.82 -11.69
CA PHE A 44 13.08 7.20 -10.34
C PHE A 44 12.10 8.39 -10.40
N GLY A 45 10.98 8.28 -9.69
CA GLY A 45 9.93 9.31 -9.63
C GLY A 45 8.75 9.09 -10.58
N ASP A 46 8.87 8.25 -11.61
CA ASP A 46 7.76 7.89 -12.51
C ASP A 46 7.07 6.60 -12.05
N GLN A 47 6.72 6.53 -10.77
CA GLN A 47 6.19 5.32 -10.13
C GLN A 47 4.92 5.62 -9.33
N LYS A 48 4.05 4.62 -9.26
CA LYS A 48 2.83 4.63 -8.43
C LYS A 48 2.74 3.34 -7.60
N PRO A 49 2.09 3.36 -6.44
CA PRO A 49 1.95 2.17 -5.61
C PRO A 49 0.95 1.19 -6.22
N LEU A 50 1.23 -0.10 -6.07
CA LEU A 50 0.29 -1.19 -6.21
C LEU A 50 0.32 -2.00 -4.92
N TYR A 51 -0.85 -2.18 -4.30
CA TYR A 51 -0.97 -2.90 -3.03
C TYR A 51 -1.15 -4.38 -3.30
N ILE A 52 -0.37 -5.20 -2.59
CA ILE A 52 -0.37 -6.65 -2.73
C ILE A 52 -0.31 -7.35 -1.37
N ASP A 53 -0.83 -8.57 -1.33
CA ASP A 53 -0.58 -9.56 -0.28
C ASP A 53 0.20 -10.74 -0.88
N ILE A 54 1.07 -11.35 -0.08
CA ILE A 54 1.82 -12.54 -0.47
C ILE A 54 1.56 -13.61 0.59
N LYS A 55 0.87 -14.67 0.20
CA LYS A 55 0.55 -15.83 1.05
C LYS A 55 0.73 -17.10 0.25
N ASP A 56 1.34 -18.11 0.86
CA ASP A 56 1.54 -19.43 0.24
C ASP A 56 2.16 -19.35 -1.16
N ASN A 57 3.13 -18.43 -1.33
CA ASN A 57 3.79 -18.16 -2.61
C ASN A 57 2.84 -17.67 -3.73
N MET A 58 1.69 -17.10 -3.37
CA MET A 58 0.73 -16.48 -4.28
C MET A 58 0.61 -14.98 -4.04
N ILE A 59 0.49 -14.21 -5.12
CA ILE A 59 0.32 -12.76 -5.08
C ILE A 59 -1.16 -12.44 -5.24
N THR A 60 -1.75 -11.75 -4.25
CA THR A 60 -3.10 -11.19 -4.33
C THR A 60 -3.01 -9.68 -4.49
N ILE A 61 -3.76 -9.12 -5.43
CA ILE A 61 -3.85 -7.66 -5.61
C ILE A 61 -4.89 -7.12 -4.63
N LEU A 62 -4.51 -6.09 -3.88
CA LEU A 62 -5.36 -5.44 -2.89
C LEU A 62 -5.88 -4.09 -3.40
N ASP A 63 -7.01 -3.68 -2.84
CA ASP A 63 -7.50 -2.31 -3.01
C ASP A 63 -6.58 -1.29 -2.35
N GLU A 64 -6.64 -0.05 -2.85
CA GLU A 64 -5.93 1.05 -2.19
C GLU A 64 -6.56 1.34 -0.83
N PRO A 65 -5.73 1.62 0.20
CA PRO A 65 -6.24 1.93 1.52
C PRO A 65 -7.11 3.20 1.48
N THR A 66 -8.25 3.12 2.13
CA THR A 66 -9.20 4.23 2.26
C THR A 66 -9.15 4.79 3.68
N CYS A 67 -9.19 6.11 3.79
CA CYS A 67 -9.26 6.78 5.09
C CYS A 67 -10.71 6.84 5.56
N VAL A 68 -11.04 6.21 6.68
CA VAL A 68 -12.43 6.18 7.19
C VAL A 68 -12.98 7.54 7.63
N ILE A 69 -12.11 8.53 7.89
CA ILE A 69 -12.53 9.88 8.31
C ILE A 69 -13.12 10.66 7.12
N CYS A 70 -12.51 10.56 5.95
CA CYS A 70 -12.89 11.32 4.75
C CYS A 70 -13.39 10.44 3.60
N GLN A 71 -13.39 9.12 3.79
CA GLN A 71 -13.84 8.11 2.84
C GLN A 71 -13.14 8.17 1.47
N SER A 72 -11.87 8.62 1.46
CA SER A 72 -11.08 8.76 0.23
C SER A 72 -9.75 8.02 0.31
N GLN A 73 -9.18 7.69 -0.85
CA GLN A 73 -7.83 7.16 -1.00
C GLN A 73 -6.79 8.28 -0.87
N GLY A 74 -5.52 7.91 -0.69
CA GLY A 74 -4.41 8.87 -0.72
C GLY A 74 -3.06 8.22 -0.44
N LEU A 75 -2.00 9.02 -0.40
CA LEU A 75 -0.63 8.51 -0.28
C LEU A 75 -0.06 8.62 1.13
N THR A 76 -0.53 9.58 1.93
CA THR A 76 0.07 9.92 3.22
C THR A 76 -0.78 9.41 4.37
N PHE A 77 -0.56 8.15 4.75
CA PHE A 77 -1.18 7.55 5.92
C PHE A 77 -0.29 7.65 7.16
N GLN A 78 -0.93 7.73 8.33
CA GLN A 78 -0.31 7.63 9.63
C GLN A 78 -1.01 6.55 10.44
N THR A 79 -0.23 5.66 11.03
CA THR A 79 -0.69 4.57 11.89
C THR A 79 -0.59 5.00 13.35
N LEU A 80 -1.67 4.80 14.11
CA LEU A 80 -1.65 4.97 15.57
C LEU A 80 -1.07 3.72 16.26
N PRO A 81 -0.65 3.79 17.55
CA PRO A 81 -0.14 2.62 18.29
C PRO A 81 -1.10 1.43 18.33
N CYS A 82 -2.41 1.69 18.25
CA CYS A 82 -3.45 0.67 18.14
C CYS A 82 -3.50 -0.05 16.78
N GLY A 83 -2.67 0.31 15.81
CA GLY A 83 -2.60 -0.33 14.49
C GLY A 83 -3.59 0.21 13.44
N HIS A 84 -4.41 1.21 13.76
CA HIS A 84 -5.32 1.83 12.79
C HIS A 84 -4.66 2.96 11.99
N HIS A 85 -5.02 3.06 10.71
CA HIS A 85 -4.38 3.92 9.71
C HIS A 85 -5.36 4.98 9.19
N PHE A 86 -4.91 6.22 9.07
CA PHE A 86 -5.71 7.34 8.57
C PHE A 86 -4.83 8.27 7.74
N HIS A 87 -5.38 9.10 6.85
CA HIS A 87 -4.56 10.16 6.27
C HIS A 87 -3.98 11.05 7.36
N ARG A 88 -2.70 11.41 7.25
CA ARG A 88 -2.00 12.26 8.22
C ARG A 88 -2.79 13.54 8.52
N ALA A 89 -3.25 14.23 7.48
CA ALA A 89 -4.03 15.47 7.64
C ALA A 89 -5.41 15.26 8.27
N CYS A 90 -6.07 14.13 8.01
CA CYS A 90 -7.35 13.80 8.64
C CYS A 90 -7.16 13.44 10.11
N LEU A 91 -6.14 12.65 10.42
CA LEU A 91 -5.79 12.27 11.79
C LEU A 91 -5.38 13.49 12.62
N GLN A 92 -4.52 14.36 12.10
CA GLN A 92 -4.10 15.57 12.81
C GLN A 92 -5.30 16.45 13.18
N ARG A 93 -6.24 16.67 12.23
CA ARG A 93 -7.45 17.45 12.49
C ARG A 93 -8.34 16.81 13.57
N TRP A 94 -8.42 15.48 13.60
CA TRP A 94 -9.16 14.75 14.63
C TRP A 94 -8.51 14.90 16.01
N LEU A 95 -7.20 14.71 16.09
CA LEU A 95 -6.43 14.72 17.35
C LEU A 95 -6.41 16.09 18.05
N LEU A 96 -6.63 17.18 17.31
CA LEU A 96 -6.80 18.52 17.91
C LEU A 96 -8.02 18.61 18.85
N LYS A 97 -9.03 17.76 18.64
CA LYS A 97 -10.27 17.74 19.44
C LYS A 97 -10.39 16.50 20.32
N ASN A 98 -9.91 15.35 19.82
CA ASN A 98 -10.06 14.06 20.48
C ASN A 98 -8.72 13.31 20.43
N PRO A 99 -7.99 13.16 21.54
CA PRO A 99 -6.69 12.47 21.58
C PRO A 99 -6.82 10.94 21.57
N THR A 100 -7.75 10.41 20.76
CA THR A 100 -8.08 8.98 20.68
C THR A 100 -8.27 8.53 19.24
N CYS A 101 -8.13 7.24 19.00
CA CYS A 101 -8.37 6.62 17.71
C CYS A 101 -9.83 6.79 17.27
N PRO A 102 -10.10 7.30 16.05
CA PRO A 102 -11.46 7.39 15.49
C PRO A 102 -12.20 6.05 15.39
N LEU A 103 -11.49 4.92 15.31
CA LEU A 103 -12.07 3.59 15.13
C LEU A 103 -12.30 2.86 16.46
N CYS A 104 -11.26 2.76 17.31
CA CYS A 104 -11.33 1.96 18.54
C CYS A 104 -11.29 2.78 19.83
N ARG A 105 -11.17 4.11 19.75
CA ARG A 105 -11.08 5.04 20.90
C ARG A 105 -9.87 4.81 21.83
N ALA A 106 -8.92 3.95 21.46
CA ALA A 106 -7.66 3.82 22.17
C ALA A 106 -6.89 5.17 22.17
N PRO A 107 -6.12 5.49 23.23
CA PRO A 107 -5.28 6.69 23.28
C PRO A 107 -4.35 6.81 22.06
N SER A 108 -4.14 8.02 21.58
CA SER A 108 -3.23 8.25 20.44
C SER A 108 -1.74 8.13 20.80
N PHE A 109 -1.43 8.07 22.10
CA PHE A 109 -0.10 7.90 22.69
C PHE A 109 -0.11 6.71 23.65
N LEU A 110 1.04 6.05 23.80
CA LEU A 110 1.29 5.09 24.89
C LEU A 110 1.73 5.83 26.14
#